data_AF-A0A8D0G4N6-F1
#
_entry.id   AF-A0A8D0G4N6-F1
#
_cell.length_a   1.000
_cell.length_b   1.000
_cell.length_c   1.000
_cell.angle_alpha   90.00
_cell.angle_beta   90.00
_cell.angle_gamma   90.00
#
_symmetry.space_group_name_H-M   'P 1'
#
loop_
_entity.id
_entity.type
_entity.pdbx_description
1 polymer ?
#
loop_
_entity_poly.entity_id
_entity_poly.type
_entity_poly.pdbx_seq_one_letter_code
_entity_poly.pdbx_strand_id
1 'polypeptide(L)'
;LSVGACELAAKTIQRAWWSYVRRRLFRLLKHTVCAVEHCVTHEILKRVSPLEAELVKDPSMHCKVRFRFAGSKFPPFIVFKIFRHSGGHGSKYISGKRAINSASEAAVDACKLMGHRKYYDQMIQDELQYQKHKITDEMDVATMKDYMQVRKVYRIFKNKF
;
A
#
# COMPACT_ATOMS: atom_id res chain seq x y z
N LEU A 1 36.85 -27.97 24.21
CA LEU A 1 35.86 -27.25 23.37
C LEU A 1 36.25 -25.78 23.37
N SER A 2 36.59 -25.19 22.22
CA SER A 2 37.00 -23.78 22.17
C SER A 2 35.82 -22.88 22.58
N VAL A 3 36.10 -21.82 23.33
CA VAL A 3 35.09 -20.86 23.81
C VAL A 3 34.21 -20.32 22.65
N GLY A 4 34.79 -20.20 21.45
CA GLY A 4 34.07 -19.79 20.24
C GLY A 4 33.03 -20.80 19.74
N ALA A 5 33.19 -22.10 19.96
CA ALA A 5 32.20 -23.11 19.54
C ALA A 5 30.92 -23.03 20.39
N CYS A 6 31.05 -22.82 21.70
CA CYS A 6 29.90 -22.62 22.59
C CYS A 6 29.17 -21.32 22.29
N GLU A 7 29.89 -20.24 21.95
CA GLU A 7 29.29 -18.96 21.58
C GLU A 7 28.49 -19.04 20.26
N LEU A 8 29.02 -19.76 19.26
CA LEU A 8 28.31 -20.01 18.00
C LEU A 8 27.04 -20.87 18.21
N ALA A 9 27.12 -21.89 19.08
CA ALA A 9 25.97 -22.70 19.44
C ALA A 9 24.90 -21.87 20.16
N ALA A 10 25.29 -21.04 21.14
CA ALA A 10 24.38 -20.14 21.85
C ALA A 10 23.70 -19.14 20.90
N LYS A 11 24.45 -18.51 19.99
CA LYS A 11 23.89 -17.60 18.96
C LYS A 11 22.90 -18.31 18.04
N THR A 12 23.17 -19.57 17.69
CA THR A 12 22.25 -20.38 16.87
C THR A 12 20.94 -20.64 17.60
N ILE A 13 21.00 -21.06 18.86
CA ILE A 13 19.83 -21.30 19.71
C ILE A 13 19.03 -20.01 19.88
N GLN A 14 19.70 -18.89 20.18
CA GLN A 14 19.04 -17.58 20.31
C GLN A 14 18.32 -17.18 19.02
N ARG A 15 18.97 -17.28 17.86
CA ARG A 15 18.34 -16.95 16.56
C ARG A 15 17.14 -17.84 16.28
N ALA A 16 17.23 -19.13 16.56
CA ALA A 16 16.13 -20.07 16.41
C ALA A 16 14.94 -19.70 17.31
N TRP A 17 15.21 -19.39 18.58
CA TRP A 17 14.21 -18.93 19.53
C TRP A 17 13.53 -17.63 19.10
N TRP A 18 14.32 -16.61 18.73
CA TRP A 18 13.78 -15.34 18.24
C TRP A 18 12.94 -15.53 16.97
N SER A 19 13.36 -16.40 16.05
CA SER A 19 12.58 -16.74 14.85
C SER A 19 11.25 -17.40 15.22
N TYR A 20 11.25 -18.36 16.14
CA TYR A 20 10.03 -19.01 16.65
C TYR A 20 9.06 -18.00 17.26
N VAL A 21 9.54 -17.14 18.17
CA VAL A 21 8.74 -16.11 18.83
C VAL A 21 8.16 -15.12 17.81
N ARG A 22 8.97 -14.62 16.86
CA ARG A 22 8.51 -13.70 15.82
C ARG A 22 7.44 -14.33 14.92
N ARG A 23 7.60 -15.60 14.53
CA ARG A 23 6.58 -16.33 13.74
C ARG A 23 5.29 -16.51 14.52
N ARG A 24 5.36 -16.81 15.81
CA ARG A 24 4.18 -16.91 16.69
C ARG A 24 3.47 -15.56 16.81
N LEU A 25 4.21 -14.49 17.06
CA LEU A 25 3.65 -13.15 17.16
C LEU A 25 3.04 -12.67 15.84
N PHE A 26 3.70 -12.95 14.70
CA PHE A 26 3.15 -12.64 13.38
C PHE A 26 1.82 -13.35 13.12
N ARG A 27 1.67 -14.62 13.53
CA ARG A 27 0.38 -15.33 13.42
C ARG A 27 -0.71 -14.63 14.23
N LEU A 28 -0.43 -14.26 15.48
CA LEU A 28 -1.39 -13.53 16.33
C LEU A 28 -1.78 -12.18 15.71
N LEU A 29 -0.80 -11.42 15.24
CA LEU A 29 -1.02 -10.15 14.54
C LEU A 29 -1.91 -10.35 13.30
N LYS A 30 -1.61 -11.37 12.48
CA LYS A 30 -2.41 -11.71 11.30
C LYS A 30 -3.87 -11.99 11.66
N HIS A 31 -4.12 -12.82 12.67
CA HIS A 31 -5.48 -13.12 13.11
C HIS A 31 -6.20 -11.88 13.64
N THR A 32 -5.49 -11.05 14.42
CA THR A 32 -6.03 -9.79 14.94
C THR A 32 -6.44 -8.85 13.82
N VAL A 33 -5.57 -8.66 12.82
CA VAL A 33 -5.84 -7.81 11.66
C VAL A 33 -7.02 -8.36 10.84
N CYS A 34 -7.08 -9.66 10.60
CA CYS A 34 -8.22 -10.26 9.91
C CYS A 34 -9.54 -10.06 10.67
N ALA A 35 -9.56 -10.16 12.00
CA ALA A 35 -10.75 -9.89 12.79
C ALA A 35 -11.16 -8.40 12.71
N VAL A 36 -10.17 -7.51 12.83
CA VAL A 36 -10.35 -6.06 12.69
C VAL A 36 -10.99 -5.70 11.34
N GLU A 37 -10.52 -6.31 10.24
CA GLU A 37 -11.05 -6.09 8.88
C GLU A 37 -12.56 -6.36 8.74
N HIS A 38 -13.13 -7.22 9.58
CA HIS A 38 -14.54 -7.60 9.51
C HIS A 38 -15.40 -6.91 10.57
N CYS A 39 -14.84 -6.57 11.74
CA CYS A 39 -15.62 -6.13 12.89
C CYS A 39 -15.50 -4.63 13.19
N VAL A 40 -14.33 -4.02 12.97
CA VAL A 40 -14.03 -2.67 13.50
C VAL A 40 -13.23 -1.82 12.52
N THR A 41 -13.30 -2.14 11.23
CA THR A 41 -12.55 -1.45 10.17
C THR A 41 -12.70 0.06 10.18
N HIS A 42 -13.94 0.55 10.29
CA HIS A 42 -14.21 1.99 10.34
C HIS A 42 -13.57 2.64 11.56
N GLU A 43 -13.71 2.06 12.75
CA GLU A 43 -13.16 2.61 13.99
C GLU A 43 -11.64 2.69 13.97
N ILE A 44 -10.98 1.67 13.41
CA ILE A 44 -9.52 1.68 13.25
C ILE A 44 -9.13 2.73 12.21
N LEU A 45 -9.80 2.75 11.05
CA LEU A 45 -9.49 3.69 10.00
C LEU A 45 -9.70 5.13 10.47
N LYS A 46 -10.74 5.41 11.26
CA LYS A 46 -11.01 6.74 11.83
C LYS A 46 -9.88 7.23 12.73
N ARG A 47 -9.23 6.34 13.47
CA ARG A 47 -8.06 6.68 14.32
C ARG A 47 -6.79 6.91 13.51
N VAL A 48 -6.64 6.23 12.38
CA VAL A 48 -5.41 6.28 11.56
C VAL A 48 -5.49 7.34 10.45
N SER A 49 -6.66 7.49 9.83
CA SER A 49 -6.98 8.43 8.75
C SER A 49 -8.47 8.80 8.80
N PRO A 50 -8.82 9.87 9.56
CA PRO A 50 -10.21 10.30 9.72
C PRO A 50 -10.91 10.63 8.40
N LEU A 51 -10.21 11.29 7.47
CA LEU A 51 -10.77 11.70 6.17
C LEU A 51 -11.17 10.49 5.32
N GLU A 52 -10.31 9.47 5.26
CA GLU A 52 -10.59 8.24 4.53
C GLU A 52 -11.69 7.41 5.20
N ALA A 53 -11.81 7.49 6.52
CA ALA A 53 -12.89 6.81 7.25
C ALA A 53 -14.26 7.38 6.87
N GLU A 54 -14.40 8.69 6.75
CA GLU A 54 -15.66 9.32 6.29
C GLU A 54 -15.98 8.92 4.84
N LEU A 55 -14.98 8.82 3.96
CA LEU A 55 -15.18 8.33 2.60
C LEU A 55 -15.68 6.88 2.56
N VAL A 56 -15.14 6.00 3.42
CA VAL A 56 -15.56 4.59 3.50
C VAL A 56 -16.93 4.42 4.13
N LYS A 57 -17.35 5.37 4.98
CA LYS A 57 -18.66 5.38 5.63
C LYS A 57 -19.80 5.66 4.66
N ASP A 58 -19.53 6.32 3.54
CA ASP A 58 -20.51 6.57 2.48
C ASP A 58 -21.00 5.25 1.84
N PRO A 59 -22.29 4.87 2.00
CA PRO A 59 -22.82 3.63 1.45
C PRO A 59 -22.74 3.54 -0.08
N SER A 60 -22.76 4.67 -0.79
CA SER A 60 -22.72 4.73 -2.26
C SER A 60 -21.35 4.35 -2.83
N MET A 61 -20.31 4.44 -2.01
CA MET A 61 -18.93 4.15 -2.42
C MET A 61 -18.66 2.65 -2.51
N HIS A 62 -19.46 1.81 -1.82
CA HIS A 62 -19.28 0.35 -1.74
C HIS A 62 -17.82 -0.05 -1.52
N CYS A 63 -17.17 0.54 -0.52
CA CYS A 63 -15.75 0.36 -0.27
C CYS A 63 -15.46 -0.83 0.66
N LYS A 64 -14.36 -1.55 0.40
CA LYS A 64 -13.76 -2.55 1.31
C LYS A 64 -12.35 -2.12 1.63
N VAL A 65 -12.03 -2.01 2.92
CA VAL A 65 -10.66 -1.76 3.38
C VAL A 65 -9.98 -3.09 3.64
N ARG A 66 -8.70 -3.20 3.27
CA ARG A 66 -7.83 -4.30 3.70
C ARG A 66 -6.57 -3.75 4.35
N PHE A 67 -6.28 -4.25 5.53
CA PHE A 67 -5.06 -3.97 6.27
C PHE A 67 -3.97 -4.95 5.86
N ARG A 68 -2.73 -4.48 5.82
CA ARG A 68 -1.55 -5.25 5.45
C ARG A 68 -0.41 -4.91 6.36
N PHE A 69 0.50 -5.86 6.52
CA PHE A 69 1.78 -5.62 7.15
C PHE A 69 2.80 -5.12 6.12
N ALA A 70 3.59 -4.13 6.51
CA ALA A 70 4.68 -3.57 5.74
C ALA A 70 5.94 -3.41 6.62
N GLY A 71 7.07 -3.14 5.98
CA GLY A 71 8.39 -3.00 6.61
C GLY A 71 9.32 -4.17 6.30
N SER A 72 10.63 -3.88 6.28
CA SER A 72 11.70 -4.84 6.00
C SER A 72 12.22 -5.58 7.25
N LYS A 73 11.79 -5.15 8.44
CA LYS A 73 12.20 -5.71 9.74
C LYS A 73 10.99 -5.90 10.65
N PHE A 74 11.11 -6.82 11.61
CA PHE A 74 10.08 -7.08 12.63
C PHE A 74 10.23 -6.11 13.83
N PRO A 75 9.13 -5.64 14.46
CA PRO A 75 7.74 -5.87 14.11
C PRO A 75 7.31 -5.09 12.85
N PRO A 76 6.41 -5.64 12.02
CA PRO A 76 5.91 -4.90 10.86
C PRO A 76 4.97 -3.77 11.31
N PHE A 77 4.87 -2.72 10.51
CA PHE A 77 3.83 -1.70 10.67
C PHE A 77 2.62 -2.02 9.79
N ILE A 78 1.46 -1.47 10.13
CA ILE A 78 0.21 -1.70 9.38
C ILE A 78 0.05 -0.59 8.32
N VAL A 79 -0.28 -0.99 7.11
CA VAL A 79 -0.76 -0.12 6.03
C VAL A 79 -2.14 -0.59 5.59
N PHE A 80 -2.92 0.26 4.92
CA PHE A 80 -4.24 -0.12 4.42
C PHE A 80 -4.40 0.19 2.94
N LYS A 81 -5.33 -0.54 2.29
CA LYS A 81 -5.79 -0.27 0.93
C LYS A 81 -7.31 -0.26 0.90
N ILE A 82 -7.89 0.73 0.22
CA ILE A 82 -9.33 0.86 0.02
C ILE A 82 -9.66 0.38 -1.40
N PHE A 83 -10.60 -0.55 -1.50
CA PHE A 83 -11.05 -1.15 -2.76
C PHE A 83 -12.50 -0.78 -3.00
N ARG A 84 -12.87 -0.46 -4.24
CA ARG A 84 -14.28 -0.40 -4.61
C ARG A 84 -14.79 -1.80 -4.92
N HIS A 85 -15.90 -2.18 -4.31
CA HIS A 85 -16.60 -3.42 -4.59
C HIS A 85 -17.46 -3.23 -5.85
N SER A 86 -17.10 -3.91 -6.95
CA SER A 86 -17.77 -3.79 -8.26
C SER A 86 -18.73 -4.93 -8.58
N GLY A 87 -19.46 -5.44 -7.57
CA GLY A 87 -20.58 -6.36 -7.79
C GLY A 87 -20.24 -7.67 -8.53
N GLY A 88 -19.02 -8.20 -8.36
CA GLY A 88 -18.60 -9.49 -8.96
C GLY A 88 -17.55 -9.36 -10.07
N HIS A 89 -17.41 -8.18 -10.68
CA HIS A 89 -16.22 -7.87 -11.48
C HIS A 89 -15.10 -7.49 -10.51
N GLY A 90 -13.89 -8.07 -10.64
CA GLY A 90 -12.80 -7.99 -9.66
C GLY A 90 -12.53 -6.59 -9.07
N SER A 91 -11.97 -6.55 -7.86
CA SER A 91 -11.76 -5.31 -7.09
C SER A 91 -11.02 -4.24 -7.91
N LYS A 92 -11.66 -3.08 -8.11
CA LYS A 92 -11.05 -1.93 -8.79
C LYS A 92 -10.48 -0.95 -7.76
N TYR A 93 -9.25 -0.51 -7.99
CA TYR A 93 -8.63 0.55 -7.19
C TYR A 93 -9.27 1.89 -7.54
N ILE A 94 -9.65 2.64 -6.52
CA ILE A 94 -9.96 4.06 -6.68
C ILE A 94 -8.62 4.77 -6.80
N SER A 95 -8.42 5.52 -7.89
CA SER A 95 -7.21 6.30 -8.12
C SER A 95 -7.63 7.73 -8.32
N GLY A 96 -7.18 8.62 -7.42
CA GLY A 96 -7.48 10.06 -7.51
C GLY A 96 -7.12 10.62 -8.88
N LYS A 97 -5.92 10.33 -9.39
CA LYS A 97 -5.46 10.74 -10.73
C LYS A 97 -6.36 10.26 -11.89
N ARG A 98 -7.06 9.13 -11.74
CA ARG A 98 -8.01 8.63 -12.76
C ARG A 98 -9.42 9.14 -12.55
N ALA A 99 -9.82 9.35 -11.30
CA ALA A 99 -11.16 9.80 -10.93
C ALA A 99 -11.32 11.31 -11.12
N ILE A 100 -10.27 12.07 -10.84
CA ILE A 100 -10.20 13.53 -10.88
C ILE A 100 -9.10 13.89 -11.88
N ASN A 101 -9.47 13.99 -13.15
CA ASN A 101 -8.56 14.48 -14.18
C ASN A 101 -8.56 16.02 -14.18
N SER A 102 -7.47 16.64 -14.65
CA SER A 102 -7.32 18.11 -14.61
C SER A 102 -8.38 18.89 -15.40
N ALA A 103 -9.10 18.24 -16.31
CA ALA A 103 -10.16 18.83 -17.12
C ALA A 103 -11.57 18.53 -16.58
N SER A 104 -11.69 17.80 -15.46
CA SER A 104 -12.98 17.39 -14.90
C SER A 104 -13.56 18.45 -13.97
N GLU A 105 -14.89 18.50 -13.91
CA GLU A 105 -15.62 19.33 -12.94
C GLU A 105 -15.20 19.02 -11.49
N ALA A 106 -14.95 17.74 -11.19
CA ALA A 106 -14.43 17.32 -9.90
C ALA A 106 -13.07 17.95 -9.54
N ALA A 107 -12.21 18.25 -10.52
CA ALA A 107 -10.94 18.94 -10.27
C ALA A 107 -11.16 20.43 -9.97
N VAL A 108 -12.11 21.05 -10.66
CA VAL A 108 -12.51 22.44 -10.42
C VAL A 108 -13.11 22.56 -9.01
N ASP A 109 -14.01 21.66 -8.64
CA ASP A 109 -14.64 21.65 -7.32
C ASP A 109 -13.65 21.34 -6.21
N ALA A 110 -12.74 20.39 -6.42
CA ALA A 110 -11.66 20.13 -5.46
C ALA A 110 -10.78 21.38 -5.26
N CYS A 111 -10.42 22.08 -6.33
CA CYS A 111 -9.64 23.32 -6.25
C CYS A 111 -10.39 24.42 -5.48
N LYS A 112 -11.70 24.57 -5.71
CA LYS A 112 -12.56 25.52 -4.96
C LYS A 112 -12.66 25.15 -3.48
N LEU A 113 -12.88 23.88 -3.16
CA LEU A 113 -13.04 23.38 -1.79
C LEU A 113 -11.75 23.46 -0.98
N MET A 114 -10.61 23.13 -1.59
CA MET A 114 -9.30 23.11 -0.91
C MET A 114 -8.62 24.49 -0.88
N GLY A 115 -8.95 25.35 -1.84
CA GLY A 115 -8.22 26.56 -2.17
C GLY A 115 -7.01 26.29 -3.06
N HIS A 116 -6.72 27.25 -3.94
CA HIS A 116 -5.69 27.13 -4.98
C HIS A 116 -4.33 26.61 -4.46
N ARG A 117 -3.81 27.22 -3.39
CA ARG A 117 -2.48 26.87 -2.88
C ARG A 117 -2.39 25.39 -2.47
N LYS A 118 -3.30 24.93 -1.61
CA LYS A 118 -3.30 23.54 -1.13
C LYS A 118 -3.53 22.56 -2.27
N TYR A 119 -4.42 22.90 -3.21
CA TYR A 119 -4.69 22.07 -4.38
C TYR A 119 -3.45 21.90 -5.25
N TYR A 120 -2.76 22.99 -5.61
CA TYR A 120 -1.54 22.92 -6.43
C TYR A 120 -0.39 22.25 -5.69
N ASP A 121 -0.21 22.54 -4.40
CA ASP A 121 0.82 21.88 -3.57
C ASP A 121 0.61 20.36 -3.56
N GLN A 122 -0.63 19.89 -3.41
CA GLN A 122 -0.96 18.46 -3.46
C GLN A 122 -0.69 17.87 -4.85
N MET A 123 -1.10 18.56 -5.93
CA MET A 123 -0.83 18.09 -7.29
C MET A 123 0.66 17.95 -7.58
N ILE A 124 1.47 18.92 -7.14
CA ILE A 124 2.93 18.88 -7.31
C ILE A 124 3.52 17.71 -6.51
N GLN A 125 3.11 17.53 -5.25
CA GLN A 125 3.58 16.41 -4.43
C GLN A 125 3.22 15.05 -5.03
N ASP A 126 1.99 14.90 -5.52
CA ASP A 126 1.53 13.67 -6.17
C ASP A 126 2.37 13.34 -7.42
N GLU A 127 2.70 14.34 -8.23
CA GLU A 127 3.53 14.15 -9.42
C GLU A 127 4.98 13.82 -9.05
N LEU A 128 5.57 14.51 -8.07
CA LEU A 128 6.92 14.19 -7.56
C LEU A 128 6.98 12.76 -7.00
N GLN A 129 5.97 12.36 -6.23
CA GLN A 129 5.86 11.02 -5.68
C GLN A 129 5.71 9.98 -6.79
N TYR A 130 4.92 10.27 -7.82
CA TYR A 130 4.78 9.41 -8.99
C TYR A 130 6.09 9.24 -9.74
N GLN A 131 6.85 10.31 -9.96
CA GLN A 131 8.16 10.23 -10.62
C GLN A 131 9.17 9.42 -9.79
N LYS A 132 9.18 9.61 -8.47
CA LYS A 132 10.06 8.88 -7.54
C LYS A 132 9.78 7.37 -7.50
N HIS A 133 8.52 6.98 -7.64
CA HIS A 133 8.09 5.57 -7.57
C HIS A 133 7.64 5.05 -8.95
N LYS A 134 8.09 5.71 -10.01
CA LYS A 134 7.80 5.30 -11.38
C LYS A 134 8.48 3.94 -11.60
N ILE A 135 7.73 2.98 -12.11
CA ILE A 135 8.25 1.66 -12.47
C ILE A 135 9.16 1.86 -13.68
N THR A 136 10.46 1.97 -13.41
CA THR A 136 11.49 2.25 -14.43
C THR A 136 12.36 1.04 -14.71
N ASP A 137 12.44 0.09 -13.78
CA ASP A 137 13.30 -1.09 -13.85
C ASP A 137 12.48 -2.40 -13.74
N GLU A 138 13.04 -3.51 -14.21
CA GLU A 138 12.49 -4.86 -13.98
C GLU A 138 12.37 -5.18 -12.49
N MET A 139 13.24 -4.62 -11.65
CA MET A 139 13.19 -4.76 -10.19
C MET A 139 11.92 -4.14 -9.55
N ASP A 140 11.27 -3.19 -10.22
CA ASP A 140 10.08 -2.49 -9.73
C ASP A 140 8.77 -3.18 -10.17
N VAL A 141 8.86 -4.29 -10.91
CA VAL A 141 7.71 -5.03 -11.45
C VAL A 141 7.01 -5.81 -10.34
N ALA A 142 5.89 -5.27 -9.85
CA ALA A 142 5.06 -5.92 -8.83
C ALA A 142 3.85 -6.65 -9.43
N THR A 143 3.46 -6.35 -10.67
CA THR A 143 2.29 -6.98 -11.33
C THR A 143 2.56 -7.32 -12.81
N MET A 144 1.77 -8.23 -13.37
CA MET A 144 1.85 -8.59 -14.79
C MET A 144 1.62 -7.40 -15.73
N LYS A 145 0.84 -6.41 -15.27
CA LYS A 145 0.62 -5.16 -16.00
C LYS A 145 1.90 -4.33 -16.07
N ASP A 146 2.62 -4.24 -14.96
CA ASP A 146 3.89 -3.53 -14.85
C ASP A 146 4.95 -4.20 -15.74
N TYR A 147 4.99 -5.54 -15.74
CA TYR A 147 5.84 -6.32 -16.64
C TYR A 147 5.57 -6.01 -18.12
N MET A 148 4.30 -6.00 -18.53
CA MET A 148 3.93 -5.65 -19.91
C MET A 148 4.33 -4.22 -20.28
N GLN A 149 4.32 -3.30 -19.32
CA GLN A 149 4.66 -1.90 -19.52
C GLN A 149 6.17 -1.71 -19.70
N VAL A 150 6.98 -2.34 -18.84
CA VAL A 150 8.44 -2.40 -18.98
C VAL A 150 8.84 -3.06 -20.30
N ARG A 151 8.25 -4.22 -20.63
CA ARG A 151 8.54 -4.95 -21.88
C ARG A 151 8.21 -4.14 -23.14
N LYS A 152 7.14 -3.34 -23.14
CA LYS A 152 6.81 -2.43 -24.26
C LYS A 152 7.89 -1.38 -24.45
N VAL A 153 8.37 -0.77 -23.36
CA VAL A 153 9.45 0.22 -23.40
C VAL A 153 10.72 -0.40 -23.98
N TYR A 154 11.17 -1.55 -23.46
CA TYR A 154 12.33 -2.27 -24.01
C TYR A 154 12.17 -2.62 -25.49
N ARG A 155 10.98 -3.05 -25.92
CA ARG A 155 10.71 -3.36 -27.34
C ARG A 155 10.80 -2.14 -28.24
N ILE A 156 10.38 -0.96 -27.77
CA ILE A 156 10.52 0.29 -28.51
C ILE A 156 12.00 0.67 -28.63
N PHE A 157 12.77 0.58 -27.55
CA PHE A 157 14.21 0.87 -27.59
C PHE A 157 14.97 -0.09 -28.51
N LYS A 158 14.66 -1.39 -28.47
CA LYS A 158 15.27 -2.41 -29.35
C LYS A 158 14.90 -2.29 -30.83
N ASN A 159 13.81 -1.58 -31.15
CA ASN A 159 13.38 -1.35 -32.53
C ASN A 159 13.79 0.05 -33.04
N LYS A 160 14.31 0.92 -32.17
CA LYS A 160 14.79 2.27 -32.50
C LYS A 160 16.32 2.37 -32.59
N PHE A 161 17.03 1.35 -32.12
CA PHE A 161 18.49 1.21 -32.15
C PHE A 161 18.87 -0.17 -32.65
#